data_AF-A0A7S2CZ35-F1
#
_entry.id   AF-A0A7S2CZ35-F1
#
_cell.length_a   1.000
_cell.length_b   1.000
_cell.length_c   1.000
_cell.angle_alpha   90.00
_cell.angle_beta   90.00
_cell.angle_gamma   90.00
#
_symmetry.space_group_name_H-M   'P 1'
#
loop_
_entity.id
_entity.type
_entity.pdbx_description
1 polymer ?
#
loop_
_entity_poly.entity_id
_entity_poly.type
_entity_poly.pdbx_seq_one_letter_code
_entity_poly.pdbx_strand_id
1 'polypeptide(L)'
;GGGGGGGGGFIVPSSWSSQPDPSTARTFHVLNGSKEYDMVATAFHSSLSNSDKSTIRIVTIRIVTIKRIENLAAWTCYISKRDALLARAAQQQQQQQQQQRQRRRAGGGGGGG
;
A
#
# COMPACT_ATOMS: atom_id res chain seq x y z
N GLY A 1 -30.74 11.51 23.64
CA GLY A 1 -30.54 10.84 22.34
C GLY A 1 -29.11 10.36 22.29
N GLY A 2 -28.89 9.05 22.35
CA GLY A 2 -27.57 8.45 22.47
C GLY A 2 -27.02 7.95 21.14
N GLY A 3 -25.70 8.11 20.97
CA GLY A 3 -24.84 7.12 20.30
C GLY A 3 -24.77 7.15 18.77
N GLY A 4 -24.11 8.15 18.19
CA GLY A 4 -23.58 8.06 16.83
C GLY A 4 -22.30 7.23 16.81
N GLY A 5 -22.43 5.90 16.70
CA GLY A 5 -21.31 4.97 16.62
C GLY A 5 -20.67 4.96 15.23
N GLY A 6 -19.40 5.37 15.15
CA GLY A 6 -18.59 5.28 13.94
C GLY A 6 -18.39 3.83 13.50
N GLY A 7 -18.94 3.46 12.35
CA GLY A 7 -18.77 2.16 11.71
C GLY A 7 -17.88 2.26 10.47
N GLY A 8 -16.62 2.64 10.64
CA GLY A 8 -15.61 2.46 9.60
C GLY A 8 -15.26 0.97 9.49
N GLY A 9 -16.15 0.20 8.86
CA GLY A 9 -16.02 -1.24 8.74
C GLY A 9 -14.69 -1.62 8.10
N PHE A 10 -13.93 -2.49 8.78
CA PHE A 10 -12.66 -3.00 8.28
C PHE A 10 -12.91 -3.88 7.03
N ILE A 11 -12.50 -3.39 5.85
CA ILE A 11 -12.72 -4.10 4.59
C ILE A 11 -11.51 -4.99 4.31
N VAL A 12 -11.69 -6.31 4.45
CA VAL A 12 -10.74 -7.29 3.92
C VAL A 12 -10.79 -7.27 2.38
N PRO A 13 -9.69 -7.63 1.69
CA PRO A 13 -9.71 -7.76 0.23
C PRO A 13 -10.86 -8.66 -0.22
N SER A 14 -11.54 -8.30 -1.32
CA SER A 14 -12.70 -9.05 -1.83
C SER A 14 -12.39 -10.49 -2.24
N SER A 15 -11.11 -10.81 -2.44
CA SER A 15 -10.63 -12.16 -2.75
C SER A 15 -10.48 -13.06 -1.52
N TRP A 16 -10.62 -12.53 -0.29
CA TRP A 16 -10.53 -13.28 0.96
C TRP A 16 -11.89 -13.89 1.32
N SER A 17 -11.88 -14.91 2.17
CA SER A 17 -13.13 -15.46 2.74
C SER A 17 -13.88 -14.41 3.56
N SER A 18 -15.21 -14.50 3.62
CA SER A 18 -16.07 -13.57 4.36
C SER A 18 -15.78 -13.45 5.87
N GLN A 19 -15.14 -14.46 6.49
CA GLN A 19 -14.72 -14.42 7.89
C GLN A 19 -13.34 -15.09 8.06
N PRO A 20 -12.25 -14.35 7.81
CA PRO A 20 -10.91 -14.87 8.05
C PRO A 20 -10.63 -14.90 9.57
N ASP A 21 -10.10 -16.00 10.06
CA ASP A 21 -9.69 -16.14 11.46
C ASP A 21 -8.48 -15.22 11.75
N PRO A 22 -8.56 -14.30 12.73
CA PRO A 22 -7.47 -13.38 13.06
C PRO A 22 -6.26 -14.06 13.71
N SER A 23 -6.42 -15.25 14.27
CA SER A 23 -5.36 -15.97 14.97
C SER A 23 -4.47 -16.81 14.05
N THR A 24 -4.87 -16.98 12.78
CA THR A 24 -4.18 -17.86 11.84
C THR A 24 -3.86 -17.18 10.52
N ALA A 25 -2.72 -17.57 9.94
CA ALA A 25 -2.39 -17.26 8.55
C ALA A 25 -2.82 -18.45 7.68
N ARG A 26 -3.57 -18.18 6.63
CA ARG A 26 -3.91 -19.17 5.61
C ARG A 26 -3.13 -18.90 4.33
N THR A 27 -2.80 -19.98 3.63
CA THR A 27 -2.12 -19.91 2.33
C THR A 27 -2.96 -20.59 1.28
N PHE A 28 -3.22 -19.89 0.18
CA PHE A 28 -3.95 -20.41 -0.95
C PHE A 28 -3.04 -20.47 -2.16
N HIS A 29 -3.04 -21.61 -2.85
CA HIS A 29 -2.34 -21.70 -4.13
C HIS A 29 -3.07 -20.82 -5.15
N VAL A 30 -2.33 -19.93 -5.79
CA VAL A 30 -2.85 -19.14 -6.91
C VAL A 30 -2.74 -20.01 -8.16
N LEU A 31 -3.87 -20.23 -8.83
CA LEU A 31 -3.93 -21.11 -10.00
C LEU A 31 -3.06 -20.54 -11.13
N ASN A 32 -2.25 -21.40 -11.73
CA ASN A 32 -1.44 -21.04 -12.90
C ASN A 32 -2.35 -20.63 -14.07
N GLY A 33 -2.04 -19.52 -14.73
CA GLY A 33 -2.86 -18.92 -15.79
C GLY A 33 -4.07 -18.11 -15.30
N SER A 34 -4.23 -17.92 -13.98
CA SER A 34 -5.16 -16.93 -13.47
C SER A 34 -4.57 -15.52 -13.62
N LYS A 35 -5.44 -14.51 -13.72
CA LYS A 35 -5.01 -13.11 -13.80
C LYS A 35 -4.11 -12.69 -12.62
N GLU A 36 -4.41 -13.17 -11.41
CA GLU A 36 -3.59 -12.91 -10.21
C GLU A 36 -2.19 -13.52 -10.36
N TYR A 37 -2.10 -14.75 -10.86
CA TYR A 37 -0.84 -15.43 -11.12
C TYR A 37 0.00 -14.65 -12.14
N ASP A 38 -0.60 -14.32 -13.28
CA ASP A 38 0.11 -13.66 -14.39
C ASP A 38 0.63 -12.28 -13.99
N MET A 39 -0.15 -11.52 -13.23
CA MET A 39 0.26 -10.22 -12.70
C MET A 39 1.49 -10.34 -11.78
N VAL A 40 1.45 -11.27 -10.82
CA VAL A 40 2.56 -11.48 -9.87
C VAL A 40 3.80 -12.02 -10.58
N ALA A 41 3.63 -13.00 -11.49
CA ALA A 41 4.71 -13.57 -12.27
C ALA A 41 5.38 -12.52 -13.16
N THR A 42 4.59 -11.68 -13.84
CA THR A 42 5.09 -10.59 -14.69
C THR A 42 5.86 -9.56 -13.88
N ALA A 43 5.32 -9.11 -12.74
CA ALA A 43 6.00 -8.16 -11.87
C ALA A 43 7.34 -8.72 -11.35
N PHE A 44 7.35 -10.00 -10.94
CA PHE A 44 8.56 -10.68 -10.51
C PHE A 44 9.63 -10.70 -11.61
N HIS A 45 9.30 -11.20 -12.81
CA HIS A 45 10.24 -11.26 -13.92
C HIS A 45 10.70 -9.88 -14.39
N SER A 46 9.83 -8.89 -14.37
CA SER A 46 10.17 -7.51 -14.74
C SER A 46 11.12 -6.85 -13.74
N SER A 47 11.11 -7.26 -12.47
CA SER A 47 12.08 -6.76 -11.49
C SER A 47 13.49 -7.34 -11.71
N LEU A 48 13.59 -8.55 -12.27
CA LEU A 48 14.86 -9.23 -12.55
C LEU A 48 15.58 -8.66 -13.77
N SER A 49 14.85 -8.13 -14.75
CA SER A 49 15.46 -7.50 -15.95
C SER A 49 16.05 -6.12 -15.66
N ASN A 50 15.61 -5.46 -14.58
CA ASN A 50 16.10 -4.16 -14.15
C ASN A 50 17.34 -4.24 -13.23
N SER A 51 17.66 -5.42 -12.69
CA SER A 51 18.91 -5.63 -11.96
C SER A 51 20.06 -5.81 -12.94
N ASP A 52 20.94 -4.82 -12.96
CA ASP A 52 22.23 -4.71 -13.64
C ASP A 52 22.70 -5.96 -14.42
N LYS A 53 22.79 -5.82 -15.75
CA LYS A 53 23.09 -6.88 -16.75
C LYS A 53 24.48 -7.51 -16.59
N SER A 54 25.28 -7.08 -15.62
CA SER A 54 26.70 -7.40 -15.51
C SER A 54 27.05 -8.64 -14.69
N THR A 55 26.14 -9.17 -13.85
CA THR A 55 26.54 -10.26 -12.93
C THR A 55 25.56 -11.45 -12.87
N ILE A 56 24.33 -11.31 -13.37
CA ILE A 56 23.40 -12.44 -13.42
C ILE A 56 23.65 -13.20 -14.71
N ARG A 57 24.52 -14.22 -14.66
CA ARG A 57 24.41 -15.36 -15.59
C ARG A 57 22.94 -15.75 -15.55
N ILE A 58 22.25 -15.66 -16.68
CA ILE A 58 20.81 -15.91 -16.80
C ILE A 58 20.55 -17.37 -16.40
N VAL A 59 20.40 -17.60 -15.10
CA VAL A 59 19.73 -18.76 -14.58
C VAL A 59 18.28 -18.47 -14.89
N THR A 60 17.69 -19.25 -15.78
CA THR A 60 16.26 -19.18 -16.05
C THR A 60 15.53 -19.47 -14.73
N ILE A 61 15.15 -18.42 -14.00
CA ILE A 61 14.40 -18.57 -12.77
C ILE A 61 12.99 -18.98 -13.17
N ARG A 62 12.61 -20.20 -12.80
CA ARG A 62 11.26 -20.72 -13.02
C ARG A 62 10.43 -20.53 -11.75
N ILE A 63 9.27 -19.90 -11.88
CA ILE A 63 8.27 -19.84 -10.82
C ILE A 63 7.66 -21.23 -10.67
N VAL A 64 7.83 -21.85 -9.49
CA VAL A 64 7.28 -23.18 -9.18
C VAL A 64 5.86 -23.07 -8.66
N THR A 65 5.63 -22.14 -7.73
CA THR A 65 4.30 -21.88 -7.14
C THR A 65 4.16 -20.42 -6.74
N ILE A 66 2.94 -19.90 -6.83
CA ILE A 66 2.55 -18.64 -6.21
C ILE A 66 1.50 -18.95 -5.15
N LYS A 67 1.66 -18.38 -3.96
CA LYS A 67 0.73 -18.55 -2.85
C LYS A 67 0.25 -17.18 -2.36
N ARG A 68 -1.06 -17.01 -2.22
CA ARG A 68 -1.66 -15.87 -1.54
C ARG A 68 -1.69 -16.16 -0.04
N ILE A 69 -1.21 -15.20 0.75
CA ILE A 69 -1.24 -15.28 2.21
C ILE A 69 -2.39 -14.41 2.71
N GLU A 70 -3.32 -15.03 3.43
CA GLU A 70 -4.42 -14.35 4.11
C GLU A 70 -4.17 -14.39 5.61
N ASN A 71 -3.72 -13.27 6.17
CA ASN A 71 -3.50 -13.09 7.61
C ASN A 71 -4.19 -11.79 8.05
N LEU A 72 -5.32 -11.93 8.74
CA LEU A 72 -6.15 -10.79 9.12
C LEU A 72 -5.48 -9.90 10.15
N ALA A 73 -4.76 -10.45 11.14
CA ALA A 73 -4.06 -9.64 12.14
C ALA A 73 -2.97 -8.79 11.50
N ALA A 74 -2.14 -9.38 10.63
CA ALA A 74 -1.09 -8.66 9.90
C ALA A 74 -1.68 -7.61 8.96
N TRP A 75 -2.75 -7.95 8.23
CA TRP A 75 -3.44 -7.00 7.34
C TRP A 75 -4.03 -5.83 8.11
N THR A 76 -4.64 -6.07 9.27
CA THR A 76 -5.19 -5.01 10.14
C THR A 76 -4.10 -4.07 10.62
N CYS A 77 -2.99 -4.62 11.10
CA CYS A 77 -1.83 -3.83 11.51
C CYS A 77 -1.28 -2.98 10.35
N TYR A 78 -1.16 -3.58 9.16
CA TYR A 78 -0.72 -2.87 7.95
C TYR A 78 -1.63 -1.70 7.59
N ILE A 79 -2.95 -1.92 7.54
CA ILE A 79 -3.92 -0.88 7.18
C ILE A 79 -3.88 0.28 8.18
N SER A 80 -3.94 -0.01 9.48
CA SER A 80 -3.87 1.03 10.51
C SER A 80 -2.59 1.86 10.40
N LYS A 81 -1.44 1.21 10.17
CA LYS A 81 -0.16 1.91 10.02
C LYS A 81 -0.11 2.74 8.73
N ARG A 82 -0.60 2.19 7.61
CA ARG A 82 -0.66 2.88 6.33
C ARG A 82 -1.51 4.15 6.43
N ASP A 83 -2.69 4.05 7.02
CA ASP A 83 -3.61 5.17 7.11
C ASP A 83 -3.06 6.27 8.04
N ALA A 84 -2.40 5.88 9.15
CA ALA A 84 -1.68 6.82 10.01
C ALA A 84 -0.53 7.55 9.29
N LEU A 85 0.21 6.83 8.43
CA LEU A 85 1.28 7.44 7.62
C LEU A 85 0.73 8.41 6.57
N LEU A 86 -0.35 8.04 5.88
CA LEU A 86 -1.01 8.91 4.91
C LEU A 86 -1.58 10.18 5.58
N ALA A 87 -2.23 10.03 6.73
CA ALA A 87 -2.73 11.17 7.50
C ALA A 87 -1.59 12.13 7.91
N ARG A 88 -0.47 11.57 8.38
CA ARG A 88 0.71 12.37 8.74
C ARG A 88 1.29 13.09 7.52
N ALA A 89 1.42 12.42 6.38
CA ALA A 89 1.92 13.03 5.15
C ALA A 89 1.01 14.18 4.69
N ALA A 90 -0.31 14.02 4.76
CA ALA A 90 -1.27 15.07 4.42
C ALA A 90 -1.17 16.28 5.37
N GLN A 91 -1.03 16.06 6.68
CA GLN A 91 -0.84 17.13 7.66
C GLN A 91 0.44 17.95 7.39
N GLN A 92 1.55 17.27 7.07
CA GLN A 92 2.82 17.93 6.74
C GLN A 92 2.70 18.78 5.47
N GLN A 93 2.03 18.28 4.43
CA GLN A 93 1.79 19.05 3.21
C GLN A 93 0.94 20.30 3.47
N GLN A 94 -0.09 20.21 4.31
CA GLN A 94 -0.93 21.36 4.66
C GLN A 94 -0.15 22.43 5.43
N GLN A 95 0.69 22.04 6.41
CA GLN A 95 1.52 22.99 7.14
C GLN A 95 2.50 23.73 6.24
N GLN A 96 3.15 23.02 5.30
CA GLN A 96 4.06 23.66 4.34
C GLN A 96 3.34 24.67 3.44
N GLN A 97 2.13 24.34 2.95
CA GLN A 97 1.34 25.30 2.16
C GLN A 97 0.94 26.53 2.98
N GLN A 98 0.57 26.37 4.25
CA GLN A 98 0.22 27.49 5.11
C GLN A 98 1.42 28.42 5.36
N GLN A 99 2.60 27.87 5.63
CA GLN A 99 3.83 28.66 5.78
C GLN A 99 4.19 29.41 4.50
N GLN A 100 4.08 28.78 3.32
CA GLN A 100 4.31 29.46 2.05
C GLN A 100 3.30 30.59 1.80
N ARG A 101 2.02 30.39 2.12
CA ARG A 101 0.99 31.44 2.00
C ARG A 101 1.27 32.62 2.93
N GLN A 102 1.69 32.37 4.17
CA GLN A 102 2.08 33.42 5.11
C GLN A 102 3.31 34.18 4.61
N ARG A 103 4.34 33.49 4.09
CA ARG A 103 5.52 34.14 3.50
C ARG A 103 5.18 35.01 2.29
N ARG A 104 4.30 34.54 1.39
CA ARG A 104 3.85 35.34 0.24
C ARG A 104 3.02 36.56 0.64
N ARG A 105 2.18 36.44 1.69
CA ARG A 105 1.44 37.58 2.24
C ARG A 105 2.36 38.60 2.92
N ALA A 106 3.35 38.15 3.69
CA ALA A 106 4.30 39.03 4.35
C ALA A 106 5.27 39.73 3.37
N GLY A 107 5.63 39.08 2.26
CA GLY A 107 6.52 39.64 1.23
C GLY A 107 5.86 40.54 0.19
N GLY A 108 4.52 40.63 0.14
CA GLY A 108 3.78 41.43 -0.85
C GLY A 108 3.35 42.83 -0.39
N GLY A 109 3.70 43.24 0.83
CA GLY A 109 3.28 44.53 1.43
C GLY A 109 4.23 45.71 1.20
N GLY A 110 5.31 45.54 0.44
CA GLY A 110 6.29 46.59 0.16
C GLY A 110 6.17 47.10 -1.28
N GLY A 111 5.21 47.98 -1.55
CA GLY A 111 5.00 48.55 -2.88
C GLY A 111 3.93 49.63 -2.88
N GLY A 112 3.98 50.54 -1.92
CA GLY A 112 3.20 51.78 -1.91
C GLY A 112 4.16 52.93 -1.66
N GLY A 113 4.49 53.66 -2.71
CA GLY A 113 5.33 54.86 -2.74
C GLY A 113 5.18 55.52 -4.10
#